data_AF-A0A6B3BL58-F1
#
_entry.id   AF-A0A6B3BL58-F1
#
_cell.length_a   1.000
_cell.length_b   1.000
_cell.length_c   1.000
_cell.angle_alpha   90.00
_cell.angle_beta   90.00
_cell.angle_gamma   90.00
#
_symmetry.space_group_name_H-M   'P 1'
#
loop_
_entity.id
_entity.type
_entity.pdbx_description
1 polymer ?
#
loop_
_entity_poly.entity_id
_entity_poly.type
_entity_poly.pdbx_seq_one_letter_code
_entity_poly.pdbx_strand_id
1 'polypeptide(L)'
;MTGAPTPSPALARQQFRLRPPPLPEPRGPLSAAVTARLRGTDAGSTPLPVPSPDNRSPYGDDLQLALYILYELHYQGFHDVPDSLEWDSGLLACRGAMEEVFLGALRRDVPIDDAETAEQALDELQLEPVGDDGTGVSYFLRDEGTLDHVRAYAAARSLYHLKEADPHAWVIPRLHGRAKAAMVAVEFDEFGGGRADEIHAQLFADLMEDLRLDTTYGHYVDAAPAEMLATVNLMSLFGLHRALRAALVGHFAAVEVTSSPGSRRLAEAMRRVGAGPAAVRFYTEHVTADAVHEQVVRHDVVGGLLEGEPHLDADVVFGIHATTHLENRLADRLLTAWREGATGLRGDWPTASERRRSA
;
A
#
# COMPACT_ATOMS: atom_id res chain seq x y z
N MET A 1 -13.62 27.60 34.42
CA MET A 1 -13.06 27.19 33.12
C MET A 1 -12.07 26.08 33.38
N THR A 2 -12.51 24.83 33.34
CA THR A 2 -11.63 23.66 33.43
C THR A 2 -10.94 23.52 32.08
N GLY A 3 -9.65 23.85 32.02
CA GLY A 3 -8.84 23.65 30.82
C GLY A 3 -8.87 22.18 30.43
N ALA A 4 -9.09 21.91 29.14
CA ALA A 4 -8.97 20.57 28.61
C ALA A 4 -7.55 20.05 28.92
N PRO A 5 -7.40 18.80 29.41
CA PRO A 5 -6.09 18.24 29.71
C PRO A 5 -5.25 18.21 28.43
N THR A 6 -4.01 18.70 28.52
CA THR A 6 -3.02 18.56 27.45
C THR A 6 -2.81 17.07 27.21
N PRO A 7 -2.97 16.56 25.98
CA PRO A 7 -2.75 15.15 25.71
C PRO A 7 -1.30 14.78 26.07
N SER A 8 -1.12 13.58 26.62
CA SER A 8 0.21 12.99 26.83
C SER A 8 1.00 13.04 25.52
N PRO A 9 2.34 13.21 25.52
CA PRO A 9 3.17 13.12 24.32
C PRO A 9 2.91 11.84 23.50
N ALA A 10 2.54 10.74 24.17
CA ALA A 10 2.15 9.48 23.54
C ALA A 10 0.76 9.49 22.85
N LEU A 11 -0.14 10.39 23.25
CA LEU A 11 -1.42 10.67 22.57
C LEU A 11 -1.28 11.75 21.48
N ALA A 12 -0.19 12.52 21.50
CA ALA A 12 0.15 13.46 20.44
C ALA A 12 0.72 12.73 19.21
N ARG A 13 1.43 11.62 19.44
CA ARG A 13 1.74 10.60 18.43
C ARG A 13 0.51 9.70 18.26
N GLN A 14 0.22 9.26 17.04
CA GLN A 14 -0.99 8.56 16.56
C GLN A 14 -2.20 9.45 16.22
N GLN A 15 -2.06 10.78 16.17
CA GLN A 15 -3.17 11.65 15.77
C GLN A 15 -3.67 11.40 14.34
N PHE A 16 -2.83 10.82 13.49
CA PHE A 16 -3.15 10.59 12.09
C PHE A 16 -4.35 9.66 11.85
N ARG A 17 -4.68 8.77 12.79
CA ARG A 17 -5.87 7.87 12.73
C ARG A 17 -6.98 8.21 13.72
N LEU A 18 -6.94 9.36 14.40
CA LEU A 18 -7.97 9.69 15.40
C LEU A 18 -9.36 9.92 14.81
N ARG A 19 -9.44 10.24 13.51
CA ARG A 19 -10.71 10.46 12.82
C ARG A 19 -10.66 9.74 11.47
N PRO A 20 -11.72 9.02 11.10
CA PRO A 20 -11.86 8.51 9.74
C PRO A 20 -11.79 9.66 8.72
N PRO A 21 -11.16 9.45 7.56
CA PRO A 21 -11.14 10.43 6.47
C PRO A 21 -12.54 10.68 5.91
N PRO A 22 -12.78 11.82 5.24
CA PRO A 22 -13.96 11.99 4.42
C PRO A 22 -13.95 10.98 3.24
N LEU A 23 -15.13 10.71 2.70
CA LEU A 23 -15.23 9.96 1.43
C LEU A 23 -14.57 10.77 0.30
N PRO A 24 -13.72 10.14 -0.54
CA PRO A 24 -13.03 10.82 -1.64
C PRO A 24 -13.99 11.26 -2.76
N GLU A 25 -13.51 12.13 -3.64
CA GLU A 25 -14.25 12.57 -4.82
C GLU A 25 -14.35 11.45 -5.86
N PRO A 26 -15.56 11.09 -6.32
CA PRO A 26 -15.73 10.06 -7.34
C PRO A 26 -14.97 10.34 -8.64
N ARG A 27 -14.39 9.30 -9.22
CA ARG A 27 -13.63 9.35 -10.49
C ARG A 27 -14.37 8.73 -11.68
N GLY A 28 -15.60 8.29 -11.47
CA GLY A 28 -16.47 7.75 -12.51
C GLY A 28 -17.72 7.10 -11.94
N PRO A 29 -18.50 6.39 -12.78
CA PRO A 29 -19.79 5.81 -12.37
C PRO A 29 -19.70 4.80 -11.22
N LEU A 30 -18.64 3.99 -11.13
CA LEU A 30 -18.51 2.97 -10.08
C LEU A 30 -18.27 3.62 -8.72
N SER A 31 -17.23 4.44 -8.62
CA SER A 31 -16.89 5.18 -7.39
C SER A 31 -18.01 6.14 -6.97
N ALA A 32 -18.74 6.74 -7.93
CA ALA A 32 -19.88 7.59 -7.62
C ALA A 32 -21.04 6.81 -6.98
N ALA A 33 -21.36 5.63 -7.50
CA ALA A 33 -22.43 4.81 -6.95
C ALA A 33 -22.09 4.23 -5.57
N VAL A 34 -20.85 3.75 -5.38
CA VAL A 34 -20.35 3.30 -4.07
C VAL A 34 -20.46 4.44 -3.05
N THR A 35 -19.97 5.63 -3.40
CA THR A 35 -19.99 6.79 -2.50
C THR A 35 -21.42 7.24 -2.20
N ALA A 36 -22.32 7.25 -3.19
CA ALA A 36 -23.72 7.60 -2.99
C ALA A 36 -24.45 6.62 -2.05
N ARG A 37 -24.13 5.32 -2.15
CA ARG A 37 -24.62 4.28 -1.23
C ARG A 37 -24.12 4.53 0.19
N LEU A 38 -22.82 4.77 0.36
CA LEU A 38 -22.22 5.00 1.68
C LEU A 38 -22.76 6.25 2.38
N ARG A 39 -23.08 7.31 1.61
CA ARG A 39 -23.72 8.54 2.14
C ARG A 39 -25.21 8.37 2.50
N GLY A 40 -25.81 7.20 2.23
CA GLY A 40 -27.25 6.97 2.40
C GLY A 40 -28.14 7.78 1.45
N THR A 41 -27.55 8.36 0.39
CA THR A 41 -28.28 9.15 -0.63
C THR A 41 -29.03 8.28 -1.64
N ASP A 42 -28.70 7.00 -1.69
CA ASP A 42 -29.42 5.97 -2.43
C ASP A 42 -30.20 5.09 -1.45
N ALA A 43 -31.49 4.89 -1.71
CA ALA A 43 -32.28 3.94 -0.93
C ALA A 43 -31.68 2.55 -1.20
N GLY A 44 -31.22 1.83 -0.16
CA GLY A 44 -30.49 0.55 -0.25
C GLY A 44 -31.15 -0.57 -1.08
N SER A 45 -32.31 -0.33 -1.67
CA SER A 45 -32.99 -1.15 -2.67
C SER A 45 -32.44 -1.02 -4.11
N THR A 46 -31.74 0.04 -4.48
CA THR A 46 -31.20 0.17 -5.85
C THR A 46 -30.01 -0.78 -6.02
N PRO A 47 -29.90 -1.56 -7.11
CA PRO A 47 -28.69 -2.35 -7.34
C PRO A 47 -27.48 -1.44 -7.61
N LEU A 48 -26.35 -1.71 -6.97
CA LEU A 48 -25.08 -1.06 -7.32
C LEU A 48 -24.66 -1.47 -8.73
N PRO A 49 -24.00 -0.57 -9.49
CA PRO A 49 -23.52 -0.90 -10.82
C PRO A 49 -22.46 -2.00 -10.77
N VAL A 50 -22.46 -2.83 -11.81
CA VAL A 50 -21.40 -3.81 -12.08
C VAL A 50 -20.48 -3.29 -13.19
N PRO A 51 -19.20 -3.69 -13.23
CA PRO A 51 -18.29 -3.28 -14.30
C PRO A 51 -18.78 -3.66 -15.71
N SER A 52 -19.11 -2.64 -16.49
CA SER A 52 -19.49 -2.72 -17.90
C SER A 52 -18.27 -2.41 -18.80
N PRO A 53 -18.28 -2.76 -20.10
CA PRO A 53 -17.16 -2.48 -20.99
C PRO A 53 -16.64 -1.02 -20.92
N ASP A 54 -17.52 -0.04 -20.72
CA ASP A 54 -17.18 1.39 -20.70
C ASP A 54 -16.43 1.83 -19.43
N ASN A 55 -16.51 1.06 -18.34
CA ASN A 55 -15.83 1.33 -17.07
C ASN A 55 -15.09 0.09 -16.52
N ARG A 56 -14.72 -0.84 -17.40
CA ARG A 56 -14.04 -2.09 -17.07
C ARG A 56 -12.53 -1.96 -16.91
N SER A 57 -11.94 -0.79 -17.16
CA SER A 57 -10.47 -0.64 -17.12
C SER A 57 -9.90 -1.20 -15.81
N PRO A 58 -9.24 -2.38 -15.82
CA PRO A 58 -8.94 -3.10 -14.59
C PRO A 58 -7.96 -2.35 -13.70
N TYR A 59 -7.13 -1.50 -14.28
CA TYR A 59 -6.20 -0.62 -13.58
C TYR A 59 -6.60 0.86 -13.67
N GLY A 60 -7.85 1.13 -14.09
CA GLY A 60 -8.35 2.49 -14.28
C GLY A 60 -8.82 3.14 -12.99
N ASP A 61 -8.78 4.47 -12.97
CA ASP A 61 -9.09 5.29 -11.79
C ASP A 61 -10.43 4.98 -11.12
N ASP A 62 -11.50 4.85 -11.89
CA ASP A 62 -12.85 4.67 -11.33
C ASP A 62 -12.97 3.33 -10.57
N LEU A 63 -12.55 2.24 -11.20
CA LEU A 63 -12.58 0.90 -10.60
C LEU A 63 -11.65 0.81 -9.39
N GLN A 64 -10.41 1.32 -9.52
CA GLN A 64 -9.43 1.24 -8.44
C GLN A 64 -9.80 2.13 -7.24
N LEU A 65 -10.40 3.30 -7.47
CA LEU A 65 -10.92 4.11 -6.37
C LEU A 65 -12.13 3.44 -5.70
N ALA A 66 -13.05 2.87 -6.47
CA ALA A 66 -14.20 2.15 -5.92
C ALA A 66 -13.77 0.96 -5.06
N LEU A 67 -12.80 0.17 -5.52
CA LEU A 67 -12.21 -0.92 -4.73
C LEU A 67 -11.53 -0.40 -3.46
N TYR A 68 -10.74 0.67 -3.55
CA TYR A 68 -10.08 1.27 -2.39
C TYR A 68 -11.09 1.66 -1.31
N ILE A 69 -12.16 2.37 -1.69
CA ILE A 69 -13.24 2.75 -0.77
C ILE A 69 -13.86 1.51 -0.11
N LEU A 70 -14.15 0.46 -0.87
CA LEU A 70 -14.77 -0.77 -0.34
C LEU A 70 -13.82 -1.58 0.55
N TYR A 71 -12.51 -1.49 0.34
CA TYR A 71 -11.51 -2.11 1.22
C TYR A 71 -11.31 -1.33 2.51
N GLU A 72 -11.36 0.01 2.48
CA GLU A 72 -11.23 0.84 3.68
C GLU A 72 -12.33 0.59 4.72
N LEU A 73 -13.48 0.04 4.33
CA LEU A 73 -14.52 -0.43 5.26
C LEU A 73 -14.04 -1.56 6.19
N HIS A 74 -12.99 -2.29 5.81
CA HIS A 74 -12.37 -3.39 6.58
C HIS A 74 -11.17 -2.90 7.41
N TYR A 75 -10.92 -1.59 7.43
CA TYR A 75 -9.86 -0.93 8.20
C TYR A 75 -10.46 0.19 9.07
N GLN A 76 -10.21 1.45 8.74
CA GLN A 76 -10.65 2.60 9.54
C GLN A 76 -12.05 3.12 9.15
N GLY A 77 -12.55 2.77 7.96
CA GLY A 77 -13.79 3.32 7.42
C GLY A 77 -13.69 4.82 7.07
N PHE A 78 -14.84 5.48 6.99
CA PHE A 78 -14.95 6.89 6.58
C PHE A 78 -15.85 7.69 7.51
N HIS A 79 -15.66 9.01 7.51
CA HIS A 79 -16.47 9.94 8.28
C HIS A 79 -17.95 9.84 7.88
N ASP A 80 -18.83 9.80 8.88
CA ASP A 80 -20.29 9.64 8.74
C ASP A 80 -20.75 8.37 8.01
N VAL A 81 -19.90 7.35 7.86
CA VAL A 81 -20.26 6.04 7.29
C VAL A 81 -20.43 5.01 8.42
N PRO A 82 -21.61 4.37 8.57
CA PRO A 82 -21.80 3.35 9.60
C PRO A 82 -20.92 2.10 9.40
N ASP A 83 -20.22 1.67 10.45
CA ASP A 83 -19.34 0.49 10.44
C ASP A 83 -20.05 -0.80 9.96
N SER A 84 -21.36 -0.92 10.21
CA SER A 84 -22.15 -2.08 9.75
C SER A 84 -22.18 -2.27 8.24
N LEU A 85 -21.86 -1.22 7.46
CA LEU A 85 -21.81 -1.29 6.00
C LEU A 85 -20.63 -2.12 5.48
N GLU A 86 -19.65 -2.46 6.32
CA GLU A 86 -18.61 -3.45 6.01
C GLU A 86 -19.21 -4.77 5.50
N TRP A 87 -20.40 -5.14 6.01
CA TRP A 87 -21.12 -6.37 5.69
C TRP A 87 -22.40 -6.17 4.88
N ASP A 88 -22.62 -4.99 4.29
CA ASP A 88 -23.75 -4.78 3.38
C ASP A 88 -23.62 -5.70 2.15
N SER A 89 -24.63 -6.53 1.91
CA SER A 89 -24.59 -7.54 0.86
C SER A 89 -24.48 -6.95 -0.55
N GLY A 90 -25.04 -5.76 -0.77
CA GLY A 90 -24.94 -5.03 -2.02
C GLY A 90 -23.52 -4.54 -2.28
N LEU A 91 -22.89 -3.93 -1.28
CA LEU A 91 -21.49 -3.48 -1.36
C LEU A 91 -20.53 -4.66 -1.54
N LEU A 92 -20.74 -5.77 -0.83
CA LEU A 92 -19.94 -6.99 -0.99
C LEU A 92 -20.07 -7.59 -2.40
N ALA A 93 -21.29 -7.65 -2.95
CA ALA A 93 -21.52 -8.13 -4.31
C ALA A 93 -20.87 -7.21 -5.36
N CYS A 94 -20.97 -5.89 -5.17
CA CYS A 94 -20.32 -4.91 -6.03
C CYS A 94 -18.78 -5.04 -5.99
N ARG A 95 -18.20 -5.19 -4.78
CA ARG A 95 -16.77 -5.45 -4.60
C ARG A 95 -16.34 -6.70 -5.36
N GLY A 96 -17.03 -7.82 -5.14
CA GLY A 96 -16.70 -9.10 -5.79
C GLY A 96 -16.66 -8.99 -7.32
N ALA A 97 -17.62 -8.29 -7.93
CA ALA A 97 -17.63 -8.07 -9.39
C ALA A 97 -16.43 -7.23 -9.89
N MET A 98 -15.97 -6.25 -9.11
CA MET A 98 -14.77 -5.47 -9.43
C MET A 98 -13.48 -6.25 -9.18
N GLU A 99 -13.44 -7.06 -8.12
CA GLU A 99 -12.33 -7.96 -7.80
C GLU A 99 -12.11 -8.99 -8.92
N GLU A 100 -13.19 -9.57 -9.48
CA GLU A 100 -13.09 -10.48 -10.62
C GLU A 100 -12.43 -9.83 -11.84
N VAL A 101 -12.77 -8.57 -12.12
CA VAL A 101 -12.15 -7.81 -13.21
C VAL A 101 -10.66 -7.55 -12.93
N PHE A 102 -10.33 -7.11 -11.72
CA PHE A 102 -8.96 -6.78 -11.34
C PHE A 102 -8.07 -8.04 -11.27
N LEU A 103 -8.48 -9.07 -10.53
CA LEU A 103 -7.78 -10.35 -10.42
C LEU A 103 -7.66 -11.05 -11.78
N GLY A 104 -8.71 -11.00 -12.58
CA GLY A 104 -8.69 -11.55 -13.94
C GLY A 104 -7.70 -10.84 -14.86
N ALA A 105 -7.44 -9.54 -14.65
CA ALA A 105 -6.40 -8.82 -15.38
C ALA A 105 -5.00 -9.19 -14.90
N LEU A 106 -4.77 -9.22 -13.58
CA LEU A 106 -3.50 -9.64 -13.00
C LEU A 106 -3.08 -11.03 -13.50
N ARG A 107 -4.00 -12.01 -13.51
CA ARG A 107 -3.71 -13.36 -14.02
C ARG A 107 -3.39 -13.42 -15.52
N ARG A 108 -3.88 -12.48 -16.32
CA ARG A 108 -3.57 -12.42 -17.76
C ARG A 108 -2.23 -11.73 -18.02
N ASP A 109 -2.00 -10.63 -17.30
CA ASP A 109 -0.86 -9.74 -17.54
C ASP A 109 0.40 -10.22 -16.80
N VAL A 110 0.23 -11.16 -15.88
CA VAL A 110 1.28 -11.83 -15.11
C VAL A 110 1.11 -13.36 -15.25
N PRO A 111 1.40 -13.92 -16.43
CA PRO A 111 1.37 -15.36 -16.62
C PRO A 111 2.51 -16.00 -15.81
N ILE A 112 2.18 -17.05 -15.07
CA ILE A 112 3.15 -17.88 -14.35
C ILE A 112 3.50 -19.10 -15.20
N ASP A 113 4.77 -19.49 -15.22
CA ASP A 113 5.19 -20.77 -15.79
C ASP A 113 4.92 -21.86 -14.75
N ASP A 114 4.26 -22.96 -15.15
CA ASP A 114 3.98 -24.10 -14.27
C ASP A 114 5.26 -24.75 -13.71
N ALA A 115 6.42 -24.52 -14.35
CA ALA A 115 7.72 -25.01 -13.90
C ALA A 115 8.45 -24.06 -12.95
N GLU A 116 8.02 -22.80 -12.83
CA GLU A 116 8.64 -21.80 -11.96
C GLU A 116 8.27 -22.05 -10.49
N THR A 117 9.27 -22.03 -9.61
CA THR A 117 9.07 -22.21 -8.17
C THR A 117 9.17 -20.88 -7.43
N ALA A 118 8.56 -20.80 -6.24
CA ALA A 118 8.70 -19.61 -5.39
C ALA A 118 10.17 -19.34 -5.02
N GLU A 119 10.98 -20.39 -4.87
CA GLU A 119 12.42 -20.24 -4.61
C GLU A 119 13.14 -19.52 -5.75
N GLN A 120 12.84 -19.88 -7.00
CA GLN A 120 13.40 -19.24 -8.18
C GLN A 120 12.94 -17.78 -8.29
N ALA A 121 11.64 -17.52 -8.11
CA ALA A 121 11.11 -16.16 -8.12
C ALA A 121 11.75 -15.27 -7.04
N LEU A 122 12.01 -15.82 -5.85
CA LEU A 122 12.70 -15.09 -4.76
C LEU A 122 14.19 -14.88 -5.06
N ASP A 123 14.86 -15.84 -5.70
CA ASP A 123 16.25 -15.66 -6.17
C ASP A 123 16.36 -14.52 -7.18
N GLU A 124 15.40 -14.42 -8.11
CA GLU A 124 15.38 -13.36 -9.10
C GLU A 124 15.22 -11.97 -8.46
N LEU A 125 14.40 -11.83 -7.41
CA LEU A 125 14.25 -10.56 -6.68
C LEU A 125 15.53 -10.10 -5.99
N GLN A 126 16.44 -11.01 -5.61
CA GLN A 126 17.72 -10.66 -4.99
C GLN A 126 18.74 -10.12 -6.02
N LEU A 127 18.49 -10.32 -7.31
CA LEU A 127 19.37 -9.82 -8.36
C LEU A 127 19.18 -8.32 -8.53
N GLU A 128 19.98 -7.52 -7.83
CA GLU A 128 20.04 -6.10 -8.12
C GLU A 128 20.62 -5.85 -9.53
N PRO A 129 19.95 -5.04 -10.37
CA PRO A 129 20.53 -4.59 -11.63
C PRO A 129 21.92 -3.98 -11.40
N VAL A 130 22.88 -4.31 -12.26
CA VAL A 130 24.21 -3.72 -12.20
C VAL A 130 24.13 -2.27 -12.69
N GLY A 131 23.87 -1.35 -11.76
CA GLY A 131 23.69 0.08 -12.05
C GLY A 131 22.22 0.50 -12.13
N ASP A 132 22.00 1.82 -12.27
CA ASP A 132 20.67 2.36 -12.56
C ASP A 132 20.42 2.23 -14.07
N ASP A 133 19.42 1.43 -14.45
CA ASP A 133 18.95 1.34 -15.83
C ASP A 133 17.93 2.43 -16.18
N GLY A 134 17.68 3.36 -15.24
CA GLY A 134 16.73 4.44 -15.36
C GLY A 134 15.29 4.02 -15.07
N THR A 135 15.04 2.82 -14.55
CA THR A 135 13.68 2.34 -14.25
C THR A 135 13.35 2.34 -12.76
N GLY A 136 14.36 2.51 -11.89
CA GLY A 136 14.18 2.44 -10.45
C GLY A 136 13.79 3.78 -9.80
N VAL A 137 12.61 3.84 -9.18
CA VAL A 137 12.16 5.02 -8.41
C VAL A 137 13.14 5.37 -7.28
N SER A 138 13.64 4.37 -6.54
CA SER A 138 14.57 4.60 -5.43
C SER A 138 15.94 5.10 -5.93
N TYR A 139 16.39 4.65 -7.11
CA TYR A 139 17.58 5.16 -7.77
C TYR A 139 17.41 6.63 -8.18
N PHE A 140 16.33 6.95 -8.90
CA PHE A 140 16.03 8.33 -9.27
C PHE A 140 15.92 9.24 -8.05
N LEU A 141 15.21 8.84 -6.99
CA LEU A 141 15.10 9.64 -5.78
C LEU A 141 16.46 9.84 -5.09
N ARG A 142 17.32 8.82 -5.07
CA ARG A 142 18.69 8.93 -4.53
C ARG A 142 19.54 9.90 -5.32
N ASP A 143 19.55 9.80 -6.65
CA ASP A 143 20.53 10.50 -7.49
C ASP A 143 20.03 11.87 -7.98
N GLU A 144 18.78 11.95 -8.41
CA GLU A 144 18.19 13.11 -9.09
C GLU A 144 17.01 13.75 -8.33
N GLY A 145 16.43 13.02 -7.37
CA GLY A 145 15.23 13.42 -6.63
C GLY A 145 15.31 14.84 -6.04
N THR A 146 14.20 15.55 -6.05
CA THR A 146 14.08 16.83 -5.34
C THR A 146 13.25 16.62 -4.08
N LEU A 147 13.23 17.62 -3.19
CA LEU A 147 12.34 17.59 -2.03
C LEU A 147 10.85 17.48 -2.43
N ASP A 148 10.47 18.01 -3.59
CA ASP A 148 9.11 17.86 -4.11
C ASP A 148 8.83 16.46 -4.65
N HIS A 149 9.80 15.80 -5.30
CA HIS A 149 9.67 14.39 -5.69
C HIS A 149 9.48 13.51 -4.46
N VAL A 150 10.29 13.72 -3.43
CA VAL A 150 10.19 12.99 -2.15
C VAL A 150 8.83 13.23 -1.47
N ARG A 151 8.33 14.47 -1.44
CA ARG A 151 7.00 14.78 -0.92
C ARG A 151 5.88 14.08 -1.68
N ALA A 152 5.92 14.15 -3.01
CA ALA A 152 4.92 13.51 -3.86
C ALA A 152 4.93 11.98 -3.67
N TYR A 153 6.13 11.40 -3.59
CA TYR A 153 6.32 9.98 -3.31
C TYR A 153 5.73 9.58 -1.95
N ALA A 154 6.08 10.29 -0.86
CA ALA A 154 5.56 10.03 0.47
C ALA A 154 4.03 10.23 0.56
N ALA A 155 3.48 11.24 -0.11
CA ALA A 155 2.04 11.47 -0.19
C ALA A 155 1.30 10.32 -0.90
N ALA A 156 1.82 9.80 -2.01
CA ALA A 156 1.24 8.63 -2.67
C ALA A 156 1.33 7.37 -1.78
N ARG A 157 2.50 7.15 -1.20
CA ARG A 157 2.81 5.99 -0.36
C ARG A 157 2.05 5.98 0.97
N SER A 158 1.56 7.13 1.45
CA SER A 158 0.79 7.22 2.69
C SER A 158 -0.51 6.41 2.68
N LEU A 159 -1.06 6.11 1.50
CA LEU A 159 -2.26 5.28 1.35
C LEU A 159 -2.06 3.85 1.90
N TYR A 160 -0.81 3.37 1.87
CA TYR A 160 -0.43 2.11 2.48
C TYR A 160 0.31 2.32 3.80
N HIS A 161 1.37 3.12 3.86
CA HIS A 161 2.24 3.12 5.05
C HIS A 161 1.56 3.64 6.32
N LEU A 162 0.53 4.48 6.22
CA LEU A 162 -0.27 4.83 7.40
C LEU A 162 -1.18 3.67 7.86
N LYS A 163 -1.11 2.51 7.20
CA LYS A 163 -1.67 1.19 7.54
C LYS A 163 -0.71 0.04 7.34
N GLU A 164 0.59 0.31 7.44
CA GLU A 164 1.63 -0.70 7.30
C GLU A 164 1.34 -1.93 8.19
N ALA A 165 1.62 -3.11 7.66
CA ALA A 165 1.25 -4.43 8.19
C ALA A 165 -0.26 -4.79 8.30
N ASP A 166 -1.20 -3.82 8.41
CA ASP A 166 -2.64 -4.14 8.58
C ASP A 166 -3.18 -5.12 7.50
N PRO A 167 -2.88 -4.97 6.18
CA PRO A 167 -3.34 -5.92 5.17
C PRO A 167 -2.70 -7.31 5.28
N HIS A 168 -1.45 -7.38 5.74
CA HIS A 168 -0.70 -8.63 5.87
C HIS A 168 -1.21 -9.46 7.05
N ALA A 169 -1.65 -8.83 8.13
CA ALA A 169 -2.26 -9.47 9.30
C ALA A 169 -3.44 -10.40 8.95
N TRP A 170 -4.18 -10.15 7.87
CA TRP A 170 -5.27 -11.01 7.41
C TRP A 170 -4.84 -12.43 7.03
N VAL A 171 -3.56 -12.65 6.73
CA VAL A 171 -3.03 -14.00 6.45
C VAL A 171 -2.86 -14.83 7.72
N ILE A 172 -2.64 -14.18 8.88
CA ILE A 172 -2.30 -14.86 10.14
C ILE A 172 -3.33 -15.92 10.51
N PRO A 173 -4.65 -15.68 10.48
CA PRO A 173 -5.64 -16.72 10.81
C PRO A 173 -5.60 -17.94 9.89
N ARG A 174 -4.99 -17.83 8.70
CA ARG A 174 -4.99 -18.84 7.63
C ARG A 174 -3.69 -19.66 7.57
N LEU A 175 -2.64 -19.19 8.23
CA LEU A 175 -1.37 -19.92 8.36
C LEU A 175 -1.39 -20.86 9.58
N HIS A 176 -0.52 -21.87 9.56
CA HIS A 176 -0.33 -22.80 10.68
C HIS A 176 1.16 -23.14 10.84
N GLY A 177 1.53 -23.75 11.96
CA GLY A 177 2.90 -24.24 12.19
C GLY A 177 3.96 -23.15 12.08
N ARG A 178 5.09 -23.49 11.47
CA ARG A 178 6.26 -22.62 11.33
C ARG A 178 5.96 -21.32 10.58
N ALA A 179 5.22 -21.41 9.49
CA ALA A 179 4.82 -20.23 8.71
C ALA A 179 4.04 -19.20 9.55
N LYS A 180 3.08 -19.66 10.36
CA LYS A 180 2.34 -18.78 11.27
C LYS A 180 3.25 -18.15 12.33
N ALA A 181 4.10 -18.95 12.96
CA ALA A 181 4.97 -18.45 14.02
C ALA A 181 5.95 -17.38 13.49
N ALA A 182 6.52 -17.60 12.31
CA ALA A 182 7.41 -16.65 11.65
C ALA A 182 6.68 -15.39 11.18
N MET A 183 5.51 -15.53 10.54
CA MET A 183 4.69 -14.38 10.11
C MET A 183 4.34 -13.47 11.30
N VAL A 184 3.90 -14.06 12.42
CA VAL A 184 3.57 -13.29 13.63
C VAL A 184 4.80 -12.61 14.24
N ALA A 185 5.99 -13.22 14.12
CA ALA A 185 7.21 -12.61 14.63
C ALA A 185 7.60 -11.36 13.83
N VAL A 186 7.47 -11.40 12.49
CA VAL A 186 7.71 -10.23 11.64
C VAL A 186 6.64 -9.17 11.90
N GLU A 187 5.36 -9.53 11.86
CA GLU A 187 4.26 -8.60 12.16
C GLU A 187 4.38 -7.95 13.54
N PHE A 188 4.88 -8.67 14.55
CA PHE A 188 5.13 -8.10 15.86
C PHE A 188 6.18 -6.98 15.82
N ASP A 189 7.21 -7.11 14.98
CA ASP A 189 8.22 -6.07 14.76
C ASP A 189 7.64 -4.88 14.00
N GLU A 190 6.88 -5.12 12.92
CA GLU A 190 6.16 -4.08 12.16
C GLU A 190 5.19 -3.27 13.05
N PHE A 191 4.55 -3.94 14.02
CA PHE A 191 3.74 -3.32 15.07
C PHE A 191 4.56 -2.79 16.27
N GLY A 192 5.84 -2.47 16.06
CA GLY A 192 6.72 -1.75 16.98
C GLY A 192 7.23 -2.59 18.16
N GLY A 193 7.10 -3.91 18.11
CA GLY A 193 7.51 -4.80 19.20
C GLY A 193 6.76 -4.54 20.51
N GLY A 194 5.49 -4.12 20.42
CA GLY A 194 4.67 -3.72 21.57
C GLY A 194 4.85 -2.28 22.03
N ARG A 195 5.62 -1.46 21.30
CA ARG A 195 5.81 -0.03 21.57
C ARG A 195 5.00 0.78 20.56
N ALA A 196 3.94 1.41 21.04
CA ALA A 196 2.96 2.13 20.22
C ALA A 196 3.56 3.29 19.40
N ASP A 197 4.64 3.91 19.88
CA ASP A 197 5.37 4.99 19.21
C ASP A 197 6.35 4.50 18.14
N GLU A 198 6.48 3.19 17.99
CA GLU A 198 7.46 2.54 17.12
C GLU A 198 6.82 1.63 16.09
N ILE A 199 5.48 1.58 16.06
CA ILE A 199 4.72 1.01 14.95
C ILE A 199 5.14 1.72 13.67
N HIS A 200 5.42 0.98 12.60
CA HIS A 200 5.97 1.55 11.36
C HIS A 200 5.06 2.62 10.73
N ALA A 201 3.74 2.47 10.86
CA ALA A 201 2.79 3.52 10.47
C ALA A 201 2.99 4.85 11.22
N GLN A 202 3.39 4.81 12.49
CA GLN A 202 3.77 6.02 13.24
C GLN A 202 5.10 6.60 12.73
N LEU A 203 6.09 5.74 12.46
CA LEU A 203 7.37 6.19 11.91
C LEU A 203 7.19 6.87 10.55
N PHE A 204 6.25 6.38 9.72
CA PHE A 204 5.89 7.01 8.46
C PHE A 204 5.18 8.36 8.66
N ALA A 205 4.29 8.47 9.64
CA ALA A 205 3.66 9.75 9.99
C ALA A 205 4.70 10.80 10.44
N ASP A 206 5.71 10.39 11.22
CA ASP A 206 6.82 11.27 11.63
C ASP A 206 7.66 11.70 10.41
N LEU A 207 7.91 10.79 9.46
CA LEU A 207 8.54 11.12 8.17
C LEU A 207 7.73 12.18 7.41
N MET A 208 6.41 12.04 7.37
CA MET A 208 5.52 12.98 6.68
C MET A 208 5.55 14.37 7.34
N GLU A 209 5.61 14.44 8.67
CA GLU A 209 5.74 15.70 9.41
C GLU A 209 7.05 16.43 9.05
N ASP A 210 8.17 15.70 9.01
CA ASP A 210 9.47 16.20 8.55
C ASP A 210 9.40 16.80 7.14
N LEU A 211 8.65 16.13 6.24
CA LEU A 211 8.40 16.60 4.88
C LEU A 211 7.37 17.74 4.80
N ARG A 212 6.72 18.11 5.91
CA ARG A 212 5.63 19.09 6.01
C ARG A 212 4.39 18.68 5.20
N LEU A 213 4.06 17.40 5.24
CA LEU A 213 2.83 16.84 4.70
C LEU A 213 1.77 16.78 5.82
N ASP A 214 0.50 16.90 5.44
CA ASP A 214 -0.61 16.49 6.31
C ASP A 214 -0.53 14.98 6.52
N THR A 215 -0.50 14.57 7.79
CA THR A 215 -0.33 13.16 8.17
C THR A 215 -1.66 12.42 8.25
N THR A 216 -2.81 13.09 8.15
CA THR A 216 -4.14 12.50 8.37
C THR A 216 -4.35 11.29 7.44
N TYR A 217 -4.76 10.17 8.03
CA TYR A 217 -5.05 8.94 7.30
C TYR A 217 -6.07 9.20 6.19
N GLY A 218 -5.78 8.76 4.97
CA GLY A 218 -6.63 8.96 3.81
C GLY A 218 -6.59 10.37 3.18
N HIS A 219 -5.81 11.33 3.70
CA HIS A 219 -5.77 12.70 3.16
C HIS A 219 -5.42 12.76 1.67
N TYR A 220 -4.47 11.93 1.20
CA TYR A 220 -3.97 11.98 -0.18
C TYR A 220 -4.72 11.08 -1.17
N VAL A 221 -5.85 10.48 -0.77
CA VAL A 221 -6.58 9.56 -1.66
C VAL A 221 -7.00 10.26 -2.95
N ASP A 222 -7.51 11.50 -2.89
CA ASP A 222 -7.90 12.26 -4.08
C ASP A 222 -6.73 12.59 -5.02
N ALA A 223 -5.53 12.76 -4.46
CA ALA A 223 -4.31 13.04 -5.21
C ALA A 223 -3.63 11.76 -5.73
N ALA A 224 -3.95 10.58 -5.19
CA ALA A 224 -3.25 9.34 -5.55
C ALA A 224 -3.59 8.89 -6.99
N PRO A 225 -2.59 8.50 -7.79
CA PRO A 225 -2.83 7.93 -9.13
C PRO A 225 -3.44 6.52 -9.03
N ALA A 226 -4.08 6.06 -10.11
CA ALA A 226 -4.71 4.74 -10.16
C ALA A 226 -3.72 3.60 -9.90
N GLU A 227 -2.47 3.76 -10.33
CA GLU A 227 -1.39 2.81 -10.11
C GLU A 227 -1.12 2.61 -8.62
N MET A 228 -1.10 3.69 -7.82
CA MET A 228 -0.94 3.59 -6.37
C MET A 228 -2.14 2.90 -5.73
N LEU A 229 -3.37 3.25 -6.15
CA LEU A 229 -4.59 2.59 -5.66
C LEU A 229 -4.56 1.09 -5.95
N ALA A 230 -4.15 0.68 -7.16
CA ALA A 230 -4.00 -0.72 -7.53
C ALA A 230 -3.00 -1.46 -6.65
N THR A 231 -1.83 -0.86 -6.39
CA THR A 231 -0.82 -1.43 -5.48
C THR A 231 -1.38 -1.67 -4.08
N VAL A 232 -2.10 -0.70 -3.49
CA VAL A 232 -2.70 -0.88 -2.15
C VAL A 232 -3.84 -1.90 -2.18
N ASN A 233 -4.69 -1.86 -3.21
CA ASN A 233 -5.84 -2.76 -3.35
C ASN A 233 -5.41 -4.22 -3.50
N LEU A 234 -4.26 -4.50 -4.12
CA LEU A 234 -3.72 -5.86 -4.24
C LEU A 234 -3.58 -6.54 -2.88
N MET A 235 -3.10 -5.80 -1.88
CA MET A 235 -2.86 -6.32 -0.53
C MET A 235 -4.18 -6.76 0.13
N SER A 236 -5.22 -5.92 0.02
CA SER A 236 -6.55 -6.24 0.56
C SER A 236 -7.28 -7.30 -0.26
N LEU A 237 -7.09 -7.36 -1.58
CA LEU A 237 -7.59 -8.43 -2.43
C LEU A 237 -7.03 -9.79 -1.96
N PHE A 238 -5.72 -9.90 -1.78
CA PHE A 238 -5.14 -11.15 -1.27
C PHE A 238 -5.48 -11.39 0.21
N GLY A 239 -5.51 -10.31 0.99
CA GLY A 239 -5.80 -10.32 2.43
C GLY A 239 -7.21 -10.75 2.77
N LEU A 240 -8.26 -10.34 2.05
CA LEU A 240 -9.64 -10.69 2.41
C LEU A 240 -10.07 -12.05 1.85
N HIS A 241 -9.34 -12.61 0.88
CA HIS A 241 -9.69 -13.87 0.24
C HIS A 241 -8.82 -15.04 0.71
N ARG A 242 -9.39 -15.98 1.47
CA ARG A 242 -8.66 -17.18 1.94
C ARG A 242 -8.00 -17.97 0.81
N ALA A 243 -8.63 -18.00 -0.36
CA ALA A 243 -8.10 -18.68 -1.54
C ALA A 243 -6.77 -18.06 -2.03
N LEU A 244 -6.52 -16.78 -1.74
CA LEU A 244 -5.34 -16.03 -2.16
C LEU A 244 -4.28 -15.89 -1.05
N ARG A 245 -4.37 -16.71 0.02
CA ARG A 245 -3.43 -16.62 1.17
C ARG A 245 -1.96 -16.77 0.76
N ALA A 246 -1.67 -17.65 -0.19
CA ALA A 246 -0.32 -17.88 -0.69
C ALA A 246 0.16 -16.73 -1.58
N ALA A 247 -0.74 -16.12 -2.35
CA ALA A 247 -0.44 -14.88 -3.07
C ALA A 247 -0.14 -13.72 -2.10
N LEU A 248 -0.82 -13.62 -0.95
CA LEU A 248 -0.45 -12.64 0.08
C LEU A 248 0.94 -12.93 0.67
N VAL A 249 1.27 -14.21 0.92
CA VAL A 249 2.62 -14.61 1.37
C VAL A 249 3.68 -14.25 0.33
N GLY A 250 3.42 -14.50 -0.96
CA GLY A 250 4.31 -14.11 -2.05
C GLY A 250 4.48 -12.60 -2.18
N HIS A 251 3.38 -11.84 -2.08
CA HIS A 251 3.42 -10.38 -2.02
C HIS A 251 4.29 -9.89 -0.85
N PHE A 252 4.07 -10.43 0.34
CA PHE A 252 4.85 -10.09 1.53
C PHE A 252 6.34 -10.39 1.33
N ALA A 253 6.67 -11.58 0.81
CA ALA A 253 8.04 -11.95 0.50
C ALA A 253 8.70 -11.01 -0.53
N ALA A 254 7.96 -10.55 -1.53
CA ALA A 254 8.50 -9.60 -2.50
C ALA A 254 8.85 -8.25 -1.87
N VAL A 255 8.01 -7.73 -0.98
CA VAL A 255 8.29 -6.48 -0.25
C VAL A 255 9.51 -6.64 0.64
N GLU A 256 9.57 -7.71 1.42
CA GLU A 256 10.65 -7.97 2.40
C GLU A 256 12.01 -8.15 1.72
N VAL A 257 12.08 -8.93 0.64
CA VAL A 257 13.33 -9.16 -0.11
C VAL A 257 13.85 -7.87 -0.76
N THR A 258 12.97 -7.02 -1.26
CA THR A 258 13.37 -5.80 -1.98
C THR A 258 13.51 -4.57 -1.08
N SER A 259 13.05 -4.64 0.16
CA SER A 259 12.98 -3.48 1.05
C SER A 259 14.35 -2.99 1.50
N SER A 260 15.23 -3.83 2.05
CA SER A 260 16.51 -3.33 2.62
C SER A 260 17.37 -2.54 1.61
N PRO A 261 17.58 -3.01 0.36
CA PRO A 261 18.33 -2.23 -0.61
C PRO A 261 17.58 -0.98 -1.11
N GLY A 262 16.26 -1.05 -1.29
CA GLY A 262 15.43 0.11 -1.65
C GLY A 262 15.45 1.20 -0.57
N SER A 263 15.24 0.80 0.68
CA SER A 263 15.26 1.64 1.87
C SER A 263 16.63 2.28 2.09
N ARG A 264 17.74 1.60 1.79
CA ARG A 264 19.08 2.22 1.83
C ARG A 264 19.18 3.41 0.88
N ARG A 265 18.72 3.25 -0.37
CA ARG A 265 18.72 4.32 -1.38
C ARG A 265 17.78 5.46 -0.96
N LEU A 266 16.61 5.14 -0.41
CA LEU A 266 15.67 6.15 0.07
C LEU A 266 16.21 6.91 1.29
N ALA A 267 16.88 6.26 2.23
CA ALA A 267 17.56 6.93 3.35
C ALA A 267 18.64 7.92 2.85
N GLU A 268 19.40 7.55 1.81
CA GLU A 268 20.34 8.44 1.15
C GLU A 268 19.65 9.62 0.45
N ALA A 269 18.54 9.37 -0.26
CA ALA A 269 17.72 10.41 -0.86
C ALA A 269 17.22 11.42 0.19
N MET A 270 16.67 10.94 1.31
CA MET A 270 16.16 11.77 2.41
C MET A 270 17.27 12.65 3.00
N ARG A 271 18.47 12.09 3.22
CA ARG A 271 19.64 12.86 3.68
C ARG A 271 20.03 13.94 2.68
N ARG A 272 20.11 13.60 1.38
CA ARG A 272 20.54 14.52 0.33
C ARG A 272 19.61 15.73 0.18
N VAL A 273 18.30 15.51 0.24
CA VAL A 273 17.31 16.60 0.08
C VAL A 273 17.02 17.36 1.36
N GLY A 274 17.64 16.97 2.49
CA GLY A 274 17.41 17.58 3.80
C GLY A 274 15.99 17.36 4.31
N ALA A 275 15.44 16.15 4.12
CA ALA A 275 14.06 15.80 4.48
C ALA A 275 13.79 15.88 5.98
N GLY A 276 14.79 15.61 6.82
CA GLY A 276 14.70 15.61 8.28
C GLY A 276 15.10 14.27 8.91
N PRO A 277 15.35 14.24 10.23
CA PRO A 277 15.86 13.05 10.91
C PRO A 277 14.83 11.91 11.00
N ALA A 278 13.54 12.17 11.16
CA ALA A 278 12.50 11.15 11.18
C ALA A 278 12.31 10.53 9.79
N ALA A 279 12.37 11.35 8.74
CA ALA A 279 12.33 10.85 7.36
C ALA A 279 13.49 9.89 7.04
N VAL A 280 14.70 10.20 7.52
CA VAL A 280 15.85 9.30 7.38
C VAL A 280 15.70 8.06 8.26
N ARG A 281 15.16 8.23 9.47
CA ARG A 281 14.97 7.14 10.43
C ARG A 281 14.06 6.05 9.87
N PHE A 282 12.89 6.41 9.34
CA PHE A 282 11.91 5.44 8.79
C PHE A 282 12.59 4.43 7.85
N TYR A 283 13.33 4.90 6.85
CA TYR A 283 14.03 4.00 5.93
C TYR A 283 15.27 3.32 6.53
N THR A 284 15.93 3.92 7.52
CA THR A 284 17.09 3.27 8.16
C THR A 284 16.66 2.10 9.06
N GLU A 285 15.47 2.18 9.66
CA GLU A 285 14.85 1.07 10.39
C GLU A 285 14.69 -0.15 9.46
N HIS A 286 14.03 0.06 8.32
CA HIS A 286 13.82 -0.96 7.28
C HIS A 286 15.11 -1.49 6.62
N VAL A 287 16.24 -0.76 6.69
CA VAL A 287 17.53 -1.35 6.27
C VAL A 287 17.98 -2.46 7.21
N THR A 288 17.75 -2.28 8.51
CA THR A 288 18.29 -3.15 9.57
C THR A 288 17.33 -4.28 9.91
N ALA A 289 16.05 -3.97 10.11
CA ALA A 289 15.01 -4.94 10.40
C ALA A 289 14.82 -5.91 9.23
N ASP A 290 14.66 -5.38 8.02
CA ASP A 290 14.24 -6.18 6.87
C ASP A 290 15.34 -7.10 6.35
N ALA A 291 16.62 -6.82 6.63
CA ALA A 291 17.70 -7.75 6.33
C ALA A 291 17.59 -9.07 7.14
N VAL A 292 16.99 -9.00 8.33
CA VAL A 292 16.66 -10.19 9.13
C VAL A 292 15.32 -10.76 8.68
N HIS A 293 14.32 -9.91 8.41
CA HIS A 293 13.01 -10.35 7.95
C HIS A 293 13.09 -11.12 6.64
N GLU A 294 13.88 -10.67 5.66
CA GLU A 294 14.11 -11.37 4.40
C GLU A 294 14.37 -12.87 4.61
N GLN A 295 15.31 -13.21 5.49
CA GLN A 295 15.70 -14.60 5.74
C GLN A 295 14.60 -15.37 6.45
N VAL A 296 13.92 -14.75 7.42
CA VAL A 296 12.78 -15.35 8.13
C VAL A 296 11.61 -15.59 7.17
N VAL A 297 11.31 -14.64 6.31
CA VAL A 297 10.21 -14.69 5.36
C VAL A 297 10.47 -15.76 4.31
N ARG A 298 11.67 -15.77 3.71
CA ARG A 298 12.06 -16.76 2.73
C ARG A 298 12.04 -18.18 3.30
N HIS A 299 12.70 -18.41 4.43
CA HIS A 299 12.91 -19.77 4.93
C HIS A 299 11.78 -20.28 5.83
N ASP A 300 11.22 -19.44 6.69
CA ASP A 300 10.26 -19.89 7.69
C ASP A 300 8.81 -19.55 7.32
N VAL A 301 8.54 -18.42 6.66
CA VAL A 301 7.18 -18.09 6.18
C VAL A 301 6.87 -18.86 4.89
N VAL A 302 7.60 -18.61 3.81
CA VAL A 302 7.39 -19.27 2.51
C VAL A 302 7.76 -20.75 2.60
N GLY A 303 8.97 -21.08 3.08
CA GLY A 303 9.38 -22.47 3.25
C GLY A 303 8.46 -23.26 4.19
N GLY A 304 8.06 -22.67 5.32
CA GLY A 304 7.10 -23.30 6.23
C GLY A 304 5.70 -23.50 5.64
N LEU A 305 5.25 -22.61 4.74
CA LEU A 305 3.98 -22.75 4.04
C LEU A 305 4.06 -23.93 3.05
N LEU A 306 5.10 -23.96 2.22
CA LEU A 306 5.23 -24.94 1.13
C LEU A 306 5.61 -26.35 1.62
N GLU A 307 6.20 -26.47 2.80
CA GLU A 307 6.37 -27.78 3.46
C GLU A 307 5.03 -28.45 3.80
N GLY A 308 4.05 -27.67 4.28
CA GLY A 308 2.73 -28.18 4.63
C GLY A 308 1.75 -28.19 3.46
N GLU A 309 1.88 -27.23 2.54
CA GLU A 309 0.95 -26.96 1.46
C GLU A 309 1.68 -26.74 0.11
N PRO A 310 2.43 -27.72 -0.41
CA PRO A 310 3.27 -27.56 -1.61
C PRO A 310 2.48 -27.22 -2.88
N HIS A 311 1.17 -27.50 -2.91
CA HIS A 311 0.28 -27.15 -4.01
C HIS A 311 0.04 -25.64 -4.17
N LEU A 312 0.54 -24.81 -3.24
CA LEU A 312 0.42 -23.35 -3.26
C LEU A 312 1.62 -22.63 -3.88
N ASP A 313 2.64 -23.36 -4.36
CA ASP A 313 3.88 -22.76 -4.88
C ASP A 313 3.62 -21.74 -5.99
N ALA A 314 2.79 -22.12 -6.97
CA ALA A 314 2.33 -21.25 -8.05
C ALA A 314 1.56 -20.00 -7.57
N ASP A 315 0.83 -20.09 -6.46
CA ASP A 315 0.14 -18.93 -5.88
C ASP A 315 1.12 -17.97 -5.20
N VAL A 316 2.21 -18.47 -4.60
CA VAL A 316 3.29 -17.63 -4.06
C VAL A 316 4.00 -16.89 -5.19
N VAL A 317 4.36 -17.60 -6.27
CA VAL A 317 4.94 -17.01 -7.49
C VAL A 317 4.02 -15.93 -8.07
N PHE A 318 2.72 -16.22 -8.18
CA PHE A 318 1.74 -15.23 -8.63
C PHE A 318 1.70 -13.98 -7.74
N GLY A 319 1.79 -14.15 -6.41
CA GLY A 319 1.87 -13.03 -5.46
C GLY A 319 3.09 -12.12 -5.68
N ILE A 320 4.26 -12.74 -5.89
CA ILE A 320 5.52 -12.04 -6.17
C ILE A 320 5.41 -11.23 -7.48
N HIS A 321 5.00 -11.89 -8.55
CA HIS A 321 4.97 -11.26 -9.86
C HIS A 321 3.86 -10.20 -9.97
N ALA A 322 2.69 -10.42 -9.37
CA ALA A 322 1.62 -9.41 -9.33
C ALA A 322 2.05 -8.14 -8.59
N THR A 323 2.82 -8.30 -7.51
CA THR A 323 3.39 -7.17 -6.76
C THR A 323 4.38 -6.39 -7.61
N THR A 324 5.34 -7.09 -8.22
CA THR A 324 6.36 -6.50 -9.10
C THR A 324 5.72 -5.79 -10.29
N HIS A 325 4.69 -6.39 -10.90
CA HIS A 325 3.96 -5.81 -12.03
C HIS A 325 3.31 -4.47 -11.66
N LEU A 326 2.61 -4.38 -10.53
CA LEU A 326 1.95 -3.14 -10.12
C LEU A 326 2.96 -2.08 -9.65
N GLU A 327 4.04 -2.48 -8.97
CA GLU A 327 5.13 -1.57 -8.61
C GLU A 327 5.83 -0.98 -9.85
N ASN A 328 6.07 -1.79 -10.89
CA ASN A 328 6.62 -1.30 -12.15
C ASN A 328 5.70 -0.29 -12.83
N ARG A 329 4.38 -0.53 -12.83
CA ARG A 329 3.40 0.43 -13.36
C ARG A 329 3.43 1.75 -12.59
N LEU A 330 3.52 1.70 -11.26
CA LEU A 330 3.66 2.90 -10.43
C LEU A 330 4.99 3.61 -10.72
N ALA A 331 6.08 2.86 -10.84
CA ALA A 331 7.39 3.40 -11.18
C ALA A 331 7.39 4.13 -12.52
N ASP A 332 6.86 3.51 -13.57
CA ASP A 332 6.73 4.10 -14.91
C ASP A 332 5.95 5.42 -14.85
N ARG A 333 4.82 5.43 -14.13
CA ARG A 333 3.98 6.61 -13.96
C ARG A 333 4.71 7.76 -13.27
N LEU A 334 5.43 7.47 -12.18
CA LEU A 334 6.15 8.47 -11.38
C LEU A 334 7.37 9.00 -12.14
N LEU A 335 8.20 8.11 -12.69
CA LEU A 335 9.42 8.48 -13.40
C LEU A 335 9.11 9.28 -14.67
N THR A 336 8.09 8.90 -15.43
CA THR A 336 7.63 9.67 -16.60
C THR A 336 7.24 11.10 -16.17
N ALA A 337 6.43 11.23 -15.12
CA ALA A 337 5.99 12.54 -14.64
C ALA A 337 7.15 13.39 -14.14
N TRP A 338 8.06 12.82 -13.34
CA TRP A 338 9.18 13.56 -12.78
C TRP A 338 10.15 14.05 -13.85
N ARG A 339 10.38 13.26 -14.91
CA ARG A 339 11.18 13.67 -16.08
C ARG A 339 10.55 14.81 -16.87
N GLU A 340 9.22 14.89 -16.85
CA GLU A 340 8.43 15.98 -17.46
C GLU A 340 8.24 17.17 -16.52
N GLY A 341 8.76 17.12 -15.29
CA GLY A 341 8.63 18.18 -14.29
C GLY A 341 7.27 18.22 -13.56
N ALA A 342 6.45 17.17 -13.70
CA ALA A 342 5.21 16.97 -12.97
C ALA A 342 5.44 16.16 -11.68
N THR A 343 4.45 16.09 -10.79
CA THR A 343 4.60 15.45 -9.46
C THR A 343 4.37 13.94 -9.49
N GLY A 344 3.67 13.43 -10.50
CA GLY A 344 3.19 12.04 -10.55
C GLY A 344 1.85 11.81 -9.84
N LEU A 345 1.39 12.79 -9.04
CA LEU A 345 0.07 12.80 -8.42
C LEU A 345 -1.01 13.29 -9.41
N ARG A 346 -2.27 13.11 -9.03
CA ARG A 346 -3.44 13.65 -9.74
C ARG A 346 -3.72 15.09 -9.32
N GLY A 347 -4.26 15.86 -10.27
CA GLY A 347 -4.65 17.25 -10.08
C GLY A 347 -3.47 18.19 -9.88
N ASP A 348 -3.80 19.45 -9.58
CA ASP A 348 -2.82 20.51 -9.34
C ASP A 348 -2.26 20.38 -7.92
N TRP A 349 -1.51 19.30 -7.67
CA TRP A 349 -0.71 19.19 -6.46
C TRP A 349 0.38 20.26 -6.51
N PRO A 350 0.38 21.26 -5.61
CA PRO A 350 1.25 22.40 -5.79
C PRO A 350 2.71 21.97 -5.77
N THR A 351 3.49 22.48 -6.71
CA THR A 351 4.95 22.36 -6.66
C THR A 351 5.51 23.36 -5.64
N ALA A 352 6.73 23.19 -5.13
CA ALA A 352 7.33 24.18 -4.21
C ALA A 352 7.43 25.58 -4.83
N SER A 353 7.43 25.68 -6.16
CA SER A 353 7.43 26.95 -6.88
C SER A 353 6.14 27.77 -6.67
N GLU A 354 5.02 27.09 -6.41
CA GLU A 354 3.70 27.69 -6.15
C GLU A 354 3.50 27.96 -4.66
N ARG A 355 3.96 27.05 -3.78
CA ARG A 355 3.91 27.24 -2.31
C ARG A 355 4.70 28.46 -1.82
N ARG A 356 5.77 28.87 -2.53
CA ARG A 356 6.55 30.09 -2.20
C ARG A 356 5.92 31.40 -2.67
N ARG A 357 4.88 31.37 -3.52
CA ARG A 357 4.18 32.58 -3.99
C ARG A 357 2.95 32.92 -3.15
N SER A 358 2.48 31.98 -2.34
CA SER A 358 1.29 32.11 -1.49
C SER A 358 1.61 32.26 0.01
N ALA A 359 2.90 32.36 0.36
CA ALA A 359 3.42 32.70 1.68
C ALA A 359 4.20 34.02 1.57
#